data_AF-A0A930N335-F1
#
_entry.id   AF-A0A930N335-F1
#
_cell.length_a   1.000
_cell.length_b   1.000
_cell.length_c   1.000
_cell.angle_alpha   90.00
_cell.angle_beta   90.00
_cell.angle_gamma   90.00
#
_symmetry.space_group_name_H-M   'P 1'
#
loop_
_entity.id
_entity.type
_entity.pdbx_description
1 polymer ?
#
loop_
_entity_poly.entity_id
_entity_poly.type
_entity_poly.pdbx_seq_one_letter_code
_entity_poly.pdbx_strand_id
1 'polypeptide(L)' 'HIAAMLSKPEALKCDVHTDYVAMEIENKFILGHGLDYDDYGRMFRDIYQLKD' A
#
# COMPACT_ATOMS: atom_id res chain seq x y z
N HIS A 1 -17.13 -9.02 2.16
CA HIS A 1 -16.41 -8.17 1.19
C HIS A 1 -15.22 -7.52 1.87
N ILE A 2 -14.10 -7.44 1.17
CA ILE A 2 -12.82 -6.86 1.60
C ILE A 2 -12.51 -5.68 0.66
N ALA A 3 -12.12 -4.56 1.25
CA ALA A 3 -11.66 -3.39 0.52
C ALA A 3 -10.22 -3.06 0.91
N ALA A 4 -9.40 -2.76 -0.09
CA ALA A 4 -8.04 -2.29 0.10
C ALA A 4 -7.83 -1.00 -0.71
N MET A 5 -7.25 0.02 -0.08
CA MET A 5 -6.84 1.21 -0.82
C MET A 5 -5.70 0.87 -1.79
N LEU A 6 -4.74 0.08 -1.34
CA LEU A 6 -3.56 -0.32 -2.12
C LEU A 6 -3.44 -1.84 -2.11
N SER A 7 -3.25 -2.43 -3.28
CA SER A 7 -2.93 -3.84 -3.44
C SER A 7 -1.54 -4.00 -4.08
N LYS A 8 -0.78 -5.00 -3.62
CA LYS A 8 0.51 -5.41 -4.19
C LYS A 8 0.39 -6.85 -4.69
N PRO A 9 -0.08 -7.08 -5.93
CA PRO A 9 -0.33 -8.42 -6.45
C PRO A 9 0.92 -9.32 -6.41
N GLU A 10 2.08 -8.76 -6.79
CA GLU A 10 3.37 -9.46 -6.79
C GLU A 10 3.90 -9.81 -5.38
N ALA A 11 3.27 -9.29 -4.32
CA ALA A 11 3.65 -9.57 -2.93
C ALA A 11 2.76 -10.65 -2.27
N LEU A 12 1.74 -11.15 -2.97
CA LEU A 12 0.83 -12.17 -2.44
C LEU A 12 1.58 -13.48 -2.18
N LYS A 13 1.36 -14.06 -1.00
CA LYS A 13 1.92 -15.37 -0.60
C LYS A 13 0.89 -16.50 -0.63
N CYS A 14 -0.37 -16.15 -0.82
CA CYS A 14 -1.50 -17.04 -0.97
C CYS A 14 -2.57 -16.32 -1.79
N ASP A 15 -3.55 -17.07 -2.27
CA ASP A 15 -4.70 -16.48 -2.94
C ASP A 15 -5.53 -15.66 -1.94
N VAL A 16 -5.74 -14.38 -2.26
CA VAL A 16 -6.52 -13.44 -1.46
C VAL A 16 -7.45 -12.69 -2.40
N HIS A 17 -8.75 -12.99 -2.30
CA HIS A 17 -9.76 -12.26 -3.05
C HIS A 17 -10.10 -10.94 -2.36
N THR A 18 -9.92 -9.82 -3.07
CA THR A 18 -10.30 -8.48 -2.60
C THR A 18 -11.40 -7.93 -3.49
N ASP A 19 -12.58 -7.68 -2.93
CA ASP A 19 -13.76 -7.23 -3.68
C ASP A 19 -13.61 -5.81 -4.24
N TYR A 20 -12.87 -4.95 -3.53
CA TYR A 20 -12.66 -3.56 -3.91
C TYR A 20 -11.21 -3.15 -3.74
N VAL A 21 -10.55 -2.77 -4.84
CA VAL A 21 -9.18 -2.24 -4.84
C VAL A 21 -9.21 -0.84 -5.42
N ALA A 22 -8.71 0.16 -4.70
CA ALA A 22 -8.63 1.51 -5.24
C ALA A 22 -7.45 1.67 -6.22
N MET A 23 -6.28 1.09 -5.91
CA MET A 23 -5.11 1.10 -6.78
C MET A 23 -4.21 -0.12 -6.57
N GLU A 24 -3.68 -0.67 -7.65
CA GLU A 24 -2.60 -1.67 -7.61
C GLU A 24 -1.24 -0.96 -7.77
N ILE A 25 -0.25 -1.39 -6.98
CA ILE A 25 1.09 -0.79 -6.97
C ILE A 25 2.17 -1.88 -6.99
N GLU A 26 3.37 -1.48 -7.42
CA GLU A 26 4.54 -2.34 -7.40
C GLU A 26 4.91 -2.78 -5.97
N ASN A 27 5.70 -3.85 -5.86
CA ASN A 27 6.23 -4.32 -4.58
C ASN A 27 7.41 -3.47 -4.07
N LYS A 28 7.19 -2.16 -3.93
CA LYS A 28 8.15 -1.18 -3.41
C LYS A 28 7.69 -0.64 -2.06
N PHE A 29 8.65 -0.18 -1.24
CA PHE A 29 8.33 0.44 0.03
C PHE A 29 7.65 1.80 -0.19
N ILE A 30 6.57 2.05 0.55
CA ILE A 30 5.80 3.29 0.50
C ILE A 30 5.37 3.73 1.89
N LEU A 31 5.10 5.03 2.05
CA LEU A 31 4.59 5.65 3.28
C LEU A 31 3.62 6.79 2.94
N GLY A 32 2.93 7.34 3.94
CA GLY A 32 1.91 8.38 3.74
C GLY A 32 0.50 7.80 3.68
N HIS A 33 -0.51 8.68 3.78
CA HIS A 33 -1.92 8.28 3.82
C HIS A 33 -2.23 7.22 4.90
N GLY A 34 -1.64 7.37 6.08
CA GLY A 34 -1.76 6.43 7.21
C GLY A 34 -0.69 5.33 7.27
N LEU A 35 0.05 5.09 6.17
CA LEU A 35 1.18 4.16 6.13
C LEU A 35 2.43 4.80 6.75
N ASP A 36 3.25 4.00 7.42
CA ASP A 36 4.39 4.48 8.19
C ASP A 36 5.68 3.71 7.97
N TYR A 37 6.76 4.32 8.44
CA TYR A 37 8.04 3.70 8.72
C TYR A 37 8.47 4.11 10.13
N ASP A 38 8.57 3.15 11.06
CA ASP A 38 8.96 3.41 12.45
C ASP A 38 8.10 4.51 13.11
N ASP A 39 6.77 4.43 12.89
CA ASP A 39 5.76 5.43 13.29
C ASP A 39 5.85 6.81 12.63
N TYR A 40 6.82 7.06 11.76
CA TYR A 40 6.92 8.29 10.97
C TYR A 40 6.16 8.20 9.64
N GLY A 41 5.65 9.34 9.17
CA GLY A 41 5.14 9.50 7.81
C GLY A 41 3.64 9.28 7.61
N ARG A 42 2.90 8.78 8.61
CA ARG A 42 1.43 8.57 8.55
C ARG A 42 0.65 9.80 8.07
N MET A 43 1.10 10.97 8.50
CA MET A 43 0.42 12.26 8.31
C MET A 43 0.62 12.88 6.93
N PHE A 44 1.51 12.34 6.09
CA PHE A 44 1.67 12.88 4.75
C PHE A 44 0.41 12.62 3.93
N ARG A 45 -0.05 13.67 3.21
CA ARG A 45 -1.31 13.62 2.44
C ARG A 45 -1.25 12.59 1.31
N ASP A 46 -0.12 12.56 0.62
CA ASP A 46 0.11 11.73 -0.54
C ASP A 46 0.85 10.44 -0.17
N ILE A 47 0.89 9.51 -1.11
CA ILE A 47 1.67 8.27 -1.00
C ILE A 47 3.06 8.57 -1.58
N TYR A 48 4.10 8.28 -0.81
CA TYR A 48 5.48 8.49 -1.19
C TYR A 48 6.21 7.16 -1.35
N GLN A 49 7.11 7.11 -2.33
CA GLN A 49 8.05 6.01 -2.54
C GLN A 49 9.47 6.54 -2.39
N LEU A 50 10.40 5.70 -1.92
CA LEU A 50 11.82 6.04 -1.93
C LEU A 50 12.29 6.31 -3.36
N LYS A 51 13.10 7.36 -3.51
CA LYS A 51 13.83 7.67 -4.74
C LYS A 51 15.00 6.70 -4.86
N ASP A 52 15.31 6.30 -6.09
CA ASP A 52 16.48 5.50 -6.43
C ASP A 52 17.80 6.18 -6.03
#